data_AF-A0A948B5T2-F1
#
_entry.id   AF-A0A948B5T2-F1
#
_cell.length_a   1.000
_cell.length_b   1.000
_cell.length_c   1.000
_cell.angle_alpha   90.00
_cell.angle_beta   90.00
_cell.angle_gamma   90.00
#
_symmetry.space_group_name_H-M   'P 1'
#
loop_
_entity.id
_entity.type
_entity.pdbx_description
1 polymer ?
#
loop_
_entity_poly.entity_id
_entity_poly.type
_entity_poly.pdbx_seq_one_letter_code
_entity_poly.pdbx_strand_id
1 'polypeptide(L)'
;MANGQGQQDDIQITGGGAGGGGAAPAAQGAAVPTAPQAKKPTPTFDLNDEALFGAAQTVAPPDKYKVPKLVSEKFPDLVDLIKNTESMNEDERDYWFQILPIMTEDQIAKFRDILLTEKNQLDKLDKEYEEELTKLNEKHMIEWKEFETKEKREEIAGKEKKAEVEEKAEEEELLKRLQEI
;
A
#
# COMPACT_ATOMS: atom_id res chain seq x y z
N MET A 1 12.00 55.67 24.67
CA MET A 1 11.10 54.57 24.27
C MET A 1 12.03 53.42 23.88
N ALA A 2 12.44 52.58 24.85
CA ALA A 2 11.85 51.27 25.19
C ALA A 2 11.96 50.31 23.99
N ASN A 3 12.46 49.08 24.03
CA ASN A 3 12.92 48.09 25.03
C ASN A 3 13.70 47.06 24.14
N GLY A 4 14.81 46.40 24.48
CA GLY A 4 15.20 45.86 25.78
C GLY A 4 14.47 44.54 26.05
N GLN A 5 15.21 43.41 25.97
CA GLN A 5 14.90 42.07 26.50
C GLN A 5 14.42 40.98 25.52
N GLY A 6 15.15 39.87 25.59
CA GLY A 6 14.92 38.59 24.92
C GLY A 6 15.98 37.58 25.38
N GLN A 7 16.12 37.46 26.70
CA GLN A 7 16.91 36.46 27.42
C GLN A 7 16.33 35.07 27.16
N GLN A 8 17.17 34.08 26.87
CA GLN A 8 16.85 32.67 27.09
C GLN A 8 18.02 32.02 27.81
N ASP A 9 17.61 31.26 28.81
CA ASP A 9 18.36 30.97 30.01
C ASP A 9 19.40 29.87 29.85
N ASP A 10 20.46 30.08 30.60
CA ASP A 10 21.39 29.08 31.10
C ASP A 10 20.68 27.82 31.61
N ILE A 11 21.09 26.66 31.10
CA ILE A 11 21.09 25.43 31.89
C ILE A 11 22.53 24.97 32.02
N GLN A 12 23.13 25.37 33.14
CA GLN A 12 24.33 24.74 33.69
C GLN A 12 23.95 23.34 34.21
N ILE A 13 24.61 22.30 33.69
CA ILE A 13 24.87 21.09 34.46
C ILE A 13 26.38 20.95 34.62
N THR A 14 26.80 21.04 35.87
CA THR A 14 28.17 20.94 36.34
C THR A 14 28.52 19.50 36.72
N GLY A 15 29.78 19.12 36.44
CA GLY A 15 30.53 18.09 37.17
C GLY A 15 30.48 16.69 36.53
N GLY A 16 31.57 15.97 36.35
CA GLY A 16 32.96 16.15 36.76
C GLY A 16 33.81 15.08 36.06
N GLY A 17 35.08 15.35 35.77
CA GLY A 17 36.14 14.66 36.49
C GLY A 17 37.02 13.87 35.53
N ALA A 18 38.17 14.45 35.21
CA ALA A 18 39.22 13.86 34.39
C ALA A 18 40.09 12.87 35.19
N GLY A 19 40.56 11.83 34.50
CA GLY A 19 41.64 10.93 34.93
C GLY A 19 41.45 9.56 34.26
N GLY A 20 42.39 8.98 33.53
CA GLY A 20 43.74 9.35 33.15
C GLY A 20 44.35 8.16 32.41
N GLY A 21 45.34 8.44 31.54
CA GLY A 21 46.49 7.59 31.21
C GLY A 21 46.27 6.18 30.64
N GLY A 22 46.78 5.95 29.42
CA GLY A 22 47.10 4.60 28.95
C GLY A 22 47.33 4.52 27.44
N ALA A 23 48.57 4.73 27.01
CA ALA A 23 49.01 4.52 25.64
C ALA A 23 49.44 3.04 25.41
N ALA A 24 48.87 2.42 24.36
CA ALA A 24 49.40 1.31 23.52
C ALA A 24 49.78 -0.04 24.21
N PRO A 25 49.88 -1.19 23.51
CA PRO A 25 50.04 -1.38 22.05
C PRO A 25 49.22 -2.53 21.40
N ALA A 26 49.51 -2.72 20.11
CA ALA A 26 48.95 -3.64 19.13
C ALA A 26 48.74 -5.10 19.56
N ALA A 27 47.69 -5.72 19.02
CA ALA A 27 47.64 -7.16 18.75
C ALA A 27 46.84 -7.45 17.48
N GLN A 28 47.43 -8.29 16.64
CA GLN A 28 47.03 -8.69 15.31
C GLN A 28 45.91 -9.74 15.34
N GLY A 29 45.13 -9.78 14.26
CA GLY A 29 44.66 -11.00 13.60
C GLY A 29 43.75 -11.95 14.39
N ALA A 30 42.45 -11.85 14.18
CA ALA A 30 41.56 -13.01 14.21
C ALA A 30 40.43 -12.81 13.18
N ALA A 31 40.47 -13.60 12.11
CA ALA A 31 39.38 -13.73 11.16
C ALA A 31 38.14 -14.28 11.87
N VAL A 32 37.03 -13.56 11.79
CA VAL A 32 35.72 -14.08 12.19
C VAL A 32 35.12 -14.82 10.98
N PRO A 33 34.76 -16.11 11.10
CA PRO A 33 34.14 -16.85 10.01
C PRO A 33 32.69 -16.38 9.81
N THR A 34 32.38 -15.88 8.62
CA THR A 34 31.02 -15.52 8.17
C THR A 34 30.21 -16.80 7.99
N ALA A 35 29.25 -17.06 8.88
CA ALA A 35 28.24 -18.09 8.70
C ALA A 35 27.31 -17.76 7.51
N PRO A 36 26.85 -18.75 6.73
CA PRO A 36 26.00 -18.50 5.57
C PRO A 36 24.60 -18.05 6.03
N GLN A 37 24.21 -16.84 5.66
CA GLN A 37 22.85 -16.36 5.90
C GLN A 37 21.86 -17.13 5.01
N ALA A 38 21.02 -17.94 5.63
CA ALA A 38 19.86 -18.55 4.99
C ALA A 38 18.90 -17.44 4.53
N LYS A 39 18.63 -17.39 3.22
CA LYS A 39 17.63 -16.50 2.62
C LYS A 39 16.26 -16.82 3.23
N LYS A 40 15.65 -15.88 3.94
CA LYS A 40 14.23 -15.97 4.29
C LYS A 40 13.41 -15.89 3.00
N PRO A 41 12.44 -16.78 2.77
CA PRO A 41 11.63 -16.73 1.57
C PRO A 41 10.77 -15.46 1.57
N THR A 42 10.93 -14.63 0.56
CA THR A 42 9.97 -13.58 0.21
C THR A 42 8.65 -14.25 -0.17
N PRO A 43 7.51 -13.83 0.41
CA PRO A 43 6.22 -14.34 -0.02
C PRO A 43 5.92 -13.81 -1.42
N THR A 44 6.03 -14.67 -2.42
CA THR A 44 5.54 -14.40 -3.77
C THR A 44 4.02 -14.51 -3.72
N PHE A 45 3.32 -13.39 -3.85
CA PHE A 45 1.87 -13.37 -4.02
C PHE A 45 1.57 -13.67 -5.49
N ASP A 46 1.17 -14.89 -5.78
CA ASP A 46 0.77 -15.32 -7.12
C ASP A 46 -0.72 -15.02 -7.31
N LEU A 47 -1.04 -14.14 -8.26
CA LEU A 47 -2.40 -13.70 -8.58
C LEU A 47 -3.23 -14.78 -9.33
N ASN A 48 -2.63 -15.93 -9.67
CA ASN A 48 -3.27 -17.01 -10.43
C ASN A 48 -3.41 -18.32 -9.65
N ASP A 49 -3.24 -18.32 -8.32
CA ASP A 49 -3.47 -19.52 -7.51
C ASP A 49 -4.99 -19.80 -7.33
N GLU A 50 -5.59 -20.41 -8.34
CA GLU A 50 -6.99 -20.89 -8.36
C GLU A 50 -7.29 -21.95 -7.27
N ALA A 51 -6.30 -22.42 -6.51
CA ALA A 51 -6.48 -23.48 -5.52
C ALA A 51 -6.98 -23.01 -4.14
N LEU A 52 -7.08 -21.70 -3.89
CA LEU A 52 -7.53 -21.12 -2.61
C LEU A 52 -9.01 -20.71 -2.57
N PHE A 53 -9.69 -20.66 -3.72
CA PHE A 53 -11.14 -20.43 -3.81
C PHE A 53 -11.91 -21.75 -3.86
N GLY A 54 -11.57 -22.66 -2.95
CA GLY A 54 -12.40 -23.84 -2.67
C GLY A 54 -13.72 -23.38 -2.08
N ALA A 55 -14.79 -23.47 -2.89
CA ALA A 55 -16.21 -23.35 -2.54
C ALA A 55 -16.49 -23.09 -1.05
N ALA A 56 -16.34 -21.84 -0.62
CA ALA A 56 -16.87 -21.38 0.63
C ALA A 56 -18.39 -21.40 0.46
N GLN A 57 -19.00 -22.52 0.82
CA GLN A 57 -20.42 -22.62 1.03
C GLN A 57 -20.74 -21.55 2.08
N THR A 58 -21.33 -20.44 1.63
CA THR A 58 -21.71 -19.31 2.46
C THR A 58 -22.85 -19.76 3.37
N VAL A 59 -22.50 -20.48 4.44
CA VAL A 59 -23.42 -20.66 5.55
C VAL A 59 -23.56 -19.26 6.15
N ALA A 60 -24.65 -18.59 5.78
CA ALA A 60 -25.02 -17.31 6.35
C ALA A 60 -24.90 -17.45 7.88
N PRO A 61 -24.20 -16.52 8.56
CA PRO A 61 -24.17 -16.50 10.01
C PRO A 61 -25.62 -16.57 10.52
N PRO A 62 -25.90 -17.23 11.66
CA PRO A 62 -27.24 -17.21 12.24
C PRO A 62 -27.71 -15.76 12.32
N ASP A 63 -28.87 -15.47 11.70
CA ASP A 63 -29.44 -14.13 11.66
C ASP A 63 -29.45 -13.60 13.11
N LYS A 64 -28.64 -12.59 13.39
CA LYS A 64 -28.50 -12.00 14.73
C LYS A 64 -29.76 -11.25 15.17
N TYR A 65 -30.66 -11.00 14.23
CA TYR A 65 -31.87 -10.21 14.35
C TYR A 65 -33.10 -11.03 13.93
N LYS A 66 -34.24 -10.75 14.55
CA LYS A 66 -35.49 -11.50 14.39
C LYS A 66 -36.37 -10.83 13.35
N VAL A 67 -36.35 -11.35 12.12
CA VAL A 67 -37.25 -10.90 11.06
C VAL A 67 -38.65 -11.53 11.26
N PRO A 68 -39.73 -10.74 11.45
CA PRO A 68 -41.08 -11.26 11.51
C PRO A 68 -41.49 -11.86 10.15
N LYS A 69 -42.18 -13.01 10.16
CA LYS A 69 -42.64 -13.69 8.93
C LYS A 69 -43.42 -12.77 7.99
N LEU A 70 -44.28 -11.93 8.56
CA LEU A 70 -45.06 -10.96 7.81
C LEU A 70 -44.19 -10.00 7.00
N VAL A 71 -43.05 -9.57 7.56
CA VAL A 71 -42.12 -8.64 6.90
C VAL A 71 -41.34 -9.36 5.80
N SER A 72 -40.86 -10.57 6.06
CA SER A 72 -40.15 -11.36 5.04
C SER A 72 -41.03 -11.72 3.85
N GLU A 73 -42.33 -11.92 4.06
CA GLU A 73 -43.28 -12.25 2.98
C GLU A 73 -43.74 -11.00 2.21
N LYS A 74 -43.92 -9.86 2.89
CA LYS A 74 -44.46 -8.63 2.28
C LYS A 74 -43.40 -7.75 1.64
N PHE A 75 -42.19 -7.73 2.20
CA PHE A 75 -41.13 -6.79 1.81
C PHE A 75 -39.76 -7.50 1.70
N PRO A 76 -39.62 -8.56 0.88
CA PRO A 76 -38.38 -9.31 0.78
C PRO A 76 -37.19 -8.44 0.32
N ASP A 77 -37.43 -7.54 -0.61
CA ASP A 77 -36.42 -6.61 -1.14
C ASP A 77 -35.92 -5.62 -0.07
N LEU A 78 -36.83 -5.15 0.79
CA LEU A 78 -36.50 -4.22 1.85
C LEU A 78 -35.77 -4.92 3.01
N VAL A 79 -36.08 -6.21 3.25
CA VAL A 79 -35.30 -7.04 4.19
C VAL A 79 -33.86 -7.13 3.74
N ASP A 80 -33.62 -7.37 2.44
CA ASP A 80 -32.25 -7.41 1.90
C ASP A 80 -31.54 -6.06 2.04
N LEU A 81 -32.23 -4.95 1.79
CA LEU A 81 -31.66 -3.60 1.97
C LEU A 81 -31.29 -3.34 3.44
N ILE A 82 -32.16 -3.67 4.39
CA ILE A 82 -31.90 -3.47 5.83
C ILE A 82 -30.77 -4.39 6.33
N LYS A 83 -30.67 -5.61 5.79
CA LYS A 83 -29.58 -6.53 6.14
C LYS A 83 -28.21 -6.10 5.59
N ASN A 84 -28.18 -5.33 4.50
CA ASN A 84 -26.93 -4.97 3.83
C ASN A 84 -26.52 -3.51 4.04
N THR A 85 -27.39 -2.63 4.54
CA THR A 85 -27.01 -1.23 4.83
C THR A 85 -25.95 -1.14 5.92
N GLU A 86 -24.91 -0.35 5.68
CA GLU A 86 -23.87 -0.07 6.66
C GLU A 86 -24.27 1.01 7.67
N SER A 87 -25.35 1.75 7.38
CA SER A 87 -25.88 2.85 8.20
C SER A 87 -26.63 2.37 9.46
N MET A 88 -26.77 1.05 9.67
CA MET A 88 -27.53 0.49 10.80
C MET A 88 -26.81 -0.63 11.54
N ASN A 89 -26.86 -0.56 12.86
CA ASN A 89 -26.42 -1.64 13.75
C ASN A 89 -27.50 -2.74 13.93
N GLU A 90 -27.15 -3.80 14.66
CA GLU A 90 -28.01 -4.97 14.85
C GLU A 90 -29.34 -4.65 15.56
N ASP A 91 -29.30 -3.81 16.59
CA ASP A 91 -30.49 -3.40 17.36
C ASP A 91 -31.43 -2.52 16.53
N GLU A 92 -30.86 -1.62 15.72
CA GLU A 92 -31.62 -0.77 14.81
C GLU A 92 -32.32 -1.59 13.72
N ARG A 93 -31.65 -2.60 13.17
CA ARG A 93 -32.26 -3.51 12.19
C ARG A 93 -33.46 -4.24 12.79
N ASP A 94 -33.33 -4.75 14.01
CA ASP A 94 -34.43 -5.37 14.75
C ASP A 94 -35.61 -4.41 14.99
N TYR A 95 -35.30 -3.17 15.36
CA TYR A 95 -36.31 -2.12 15.55
C TYR A 95 -37.05 -1.81 14.25
N TRP A 96 -36.34 -1.66 13.14
CA TRP A 96 -36.97 -1.43 11.83
C TRP A 96 -37.88 -2.59 11.42
N PHE A 97 -37.47 -3.84 11.63
CA PHE A 97 -38.31 -5.00 11.35
C PHE A 97 -39.61 -5.03 12.18
N GLN A 98 -39.58 -4.53 13.42
CA GLN A 98 -40.78 -4.42 14.25
C GLN A 98 -41.71 -3.30 13.81
N ILE A 99 -41.17 -2.23 13.21
CA ILE A 99 -41.93 -1.04 12.81
C ILE A 99 -42.47 -1.13 11.39
N LEU A 100 -41.84 -1.89 10.49
CA LEU A 100 -42.32 -2.07 9.11
C LEU A 100 -43.82 -2.40 9.00
N PRO A 101 -44.42 -3.27 9.82
CA PRO A 101 -45.85 -3.58 9.75
C PRO A 101 -46.79 -2.43 10.16
N ILE A 102 -46.29 -1.44 10.91
CA ILE A 102 -47.09 -0.30 11.40
C ILE A 102 -46.90 0.96 10.55
N MET A 103 -45.93 0.98 9.64
CA MET A 103 -45.69 2.09 8.73
C MET A 103 -46.73 2.12 7.59
N THR A 104 -47.02 3.34 7.11
CA THR A 104 -47.85 3.51 5.91
C THR A 104 -47.05 3.19 4.63
N GLU A 105 -47.75 2.91 3.54
CA GLU A 105 -47.11 2.63 2.24
C GLU A 105 -46.18 3.76 1.77
N ASP A 106 -46.58 5.02 1.97
CA ASP A 106 -45.75 6.19 1.64
C ASP A 106 -44.47 6.26 2.48
N GLN A 107 -44.55 5.88 3.76
CA GLN A 107 -43.38 5.84 4.65
C GLN A 107 -42.44 4.73 4.24
N ILE A 108 -42.97 3.55 3.89
CA ILE A 108 -42.20 2.41 3.38
C ILE A 108 -41.51 2.79 2.07
N ALA A 109 -42.21 3.48 1.16
CA ALA A 109 -41.63 3.94 -0.10
C ALA A 109 -40.46 4.91 0.12
N LYS A 110 -40.63 5.90 1.01
CA LYS A 110 -39.55 6.84 1.36
C LYS A 110 -38.37 6.15 2.03
N PHE A 111 -38.65 5.22 2.95
CA PHE A 111 -37.61 4.46 3.64
C PHE A 111 -36.81 3.60 2.66
N ARG A 112 -37.49 2.91 1.74
CA ARG A 112 -36.86 2.17 0.65
C ARG A 112 -35.99 3.08 -0.22
N ASP A 113 -36.49 4.26 -0.59
CA ASP A 113 -35.76 5.22 -1.43
C ASP A 113 -34.48 5.74 -0.76
N ILE A 114 -34.53 6.01 0.56
CA ILE A 114 -33.34 6.38 1.35
C ILE A 114 -32.29 5.27 1.30
N LEU A 115 -32.67 4.03 1.59
CA LEU A 115 -31.73 2.90 1.59
C LEU A 115 -31.17 2.61 0.20
N LEU A 116 -31.99 2.74 -0.84
CA LEU A 116 -31.54 2.58 -2.23
C LEU A 116 -30.55 3.68 -2.62
N THR A 117 -30.82 4.92 -2.23
CA THR A 117 -29.96 6.07 -2.49
C THR A 117 -28.62 5.92 -1.78
N GLU A 118 -28.63 5.52 -0.51
CA GLU A 118 -27.42 5.22 0.26
C GLU A 118 -26.57 4.15 -0.44
N LYS A 119 -27.18 3.02 -0.80
CA LYS A 119 -26.49 1.95 -1.53
C LYS A 119 -25.87 2.47 -2.82
N ASN A 120 -26.63 3.22 -3.63
CA ASN A 120 -26.13 3.75 -4.89
C ASN A 120 -24.99 4.76 -4.69
N GLN A 121 -24.99 5.51 -3.59
CA GLN A 121 -23.91 6.43 -3.25
C GLN A 121 -22.63 5.68 -2.85
N LEU A 122 -22.76 4.60 -2.07
CA LEU A 122 -21.64 3.74 -1.71
C LEU A 122 -21.08 3.02 -2.95
N ASP A 123 -21.94 2.39 -3.76
CA ASP A 123 -21.54 1.72 -5.01
C ASP A 123 -20.84 2.68 -5.99
N LYS A 124 -21.26 3.95 -6.00
CA LYS A 124 -20.62 4.99 -6.82
C LYS A 124 -19.24 5.34 -6.27
N LEU A 125 -19.13 5.51 -4.96
CA LEU A 125 -17.87 5.84 -4.29
C LEU A 125 -16.85 4.72 -4.48
N ASP A 126 -17.26 3.46 -4.34
CA ASP A 126 -16.39 2.30 -4.57
C ASP A 126 -15.84 2.26 -6.00
N LYS A 127 -16.69 2.51 -7.00
CA LYS A 127 -16.26 2.60 -8.40
C LYS A 127 -15.26 3.73 -8.64
N GLU A 128 -15.53 4.91 -8.06
CA GLU A 128 -14.60 6.05 -8.15
C GLU A 128 -13.24 5.69 -7.54
N TYR A 129 -13.22 5.02 -6.39
CA TYR A 129 -11.98 4.53 -5.76
C TYR A 129 -11.27 3.45 -6.59
N GLU A 130 -11.98 2.47 -7.14
CA GLU A 130 -11.40 1.44 -8.02
C GLU A 130 -10.78 2.05 -9.28
N GLU A 131 -11.45 3.02 -9.89
CA GLU A 131 -10.93 3.75 -11.04
C GLU A 131 -9.67 4.56 -10.69
N GLU A 132 -9.67 5.26 -9.55
CA GLU A 132 -8.51 6.02 -9.08
C GLU A 132 -7.31 5.10 -8.81
N LEU A 133 -7.53 3.94 -8.20
CA LEU A 133 -6.48 2.97 -7.91
C LEU A 133 -5.90 2.39 -9.22
N THR A 134 -6.76 2.09 -10.19
CA THR A 134 -6.33 1.59 -11.51
C THR A 134 -5.49 2.63 -12.24
N LYS A 135 -5.95 3.89 -12.30
CA LYS A 135 -5.21 4.99 -12.92
C LYS A 135 -3.84 5.22 -12.26
N LEU A 136 -3.79 5.14 -10.93
CA LEU A 136 -2.54 5.29 -10.18
C LEU A 136 -1.56 4.16 -10.49
N ASN A 137 -2.03 2.92 -10.52
CA ASN A 137 -1.22 1.76 -10.85
C ASN A 137 -0.68 1.83 -12.29
N GLU A 138 -1.53 2.20 -13.25
CA GLU A 138 -1.12 2.41 -14.65
C GLU A 138 -0.04 3.48 -14.78
N LYS A 139 -0.23 4.62 -14.10
CA LYS A 139 0.75 5.71 -14.09
C LYS A 139 2.10 5.24 -13.57
N HIS A 140 2.13 4.54 -12.42
CA HIS A 140 3.37 4.03 -11.87
C HIS A 140 4.04 2.99 -12.78
N MET A 141 3.27 2.13 -13.44
CA MET A 141 3.80 1.15 -14.39
C MET A 141 4.41 1.82 -15.63
N ILE A 142 3.83 2.92 -16.10
CA ILE A 142 4.38 3.70 -17.22
C ILE A 142 5.66 4.41 -16.77
N GLU A 143 5.63 5.12 -15.64
CA GLU A 143 6.80 5.82 -15.10
C GLU A 143 7.99 4.88 -14.88
N TRP A 144 7.75 3.68 -14.35
CA TRP A 144 8.79 2.66 -14.19
C TRP A 144 9.36 2.17 -15.52
N LYS A 145 8.51 1.93 -16.53
CA LYS A 145 8.97 1.53 -17.87
C LYS A 145 9.78 2.63 -18.55
N GLU A 146 9.37 3.88 -18.41
CA GLU A 146 10.10 5.04 -18.94
C GLU A 146 11.45 5.20 -18.26
N PHE A 147 11.49 5.01 -16.93
CA PHE A 147 12.74 5.03 -16.18
C PHE A 147 13.68 3.89 -16.63
N GLU A 148 13.19 2.66 -16.73
CA GLU A 148 13.97 1.49 -17.15
C GLU A 148 14.50 1.64 -18.59
N THR A 149 13.67 2.15 -19.51
CA THR A 149 14.09 2.40 -20.89
C THR A 149 15.12 3.52 -20.99
N LYS A 150 15.00 4.55 -20.15
CA LYS A 150 16.01 5.61 -20.05
C LYS A 150 17.33 5.07 -19.51
N GLU A 151 17.33 4.30 -18.43
CA GLU A 151 18.54 3.67 -17.88
C GLU A 151 19.22 2.76 -18.92
N LYS A 152 18.45 1.91 -19.61
CA LYS A 152 18.97 1.06 -20.69
C LYS A 152 19.61 1.86 -21.82
N ARG A 153 18.99 2.98 -22.22
CA ARG A 153 19.55 3.86 -23.26
C ARG A 153 20.85 4.50 -22.80
N GLU A 154 20.93 4.97 -21.56
CA GLU A 154 22.14 5.55 -20.99
C GLU A 154 23.26 4.50 -20.87
N GLU A 155 22.93 3.27 -20.49
CA GLU A 155 23.88 2.15 -20.43
C GLU A 155 24.45 1.81 -21.82
N ILE A 156 23.59 1.71 -22.84
CA ILE A 156 24.02 1.46 -24.23
C ILE A 156 24.92 2.60 -24.72
N ALA A 157 24.52 3.86 -24.53
CA ALA A 157 25.31 5.00 -24.93
C ALA A 157 26.67 5.05 -24.20
N GLY A 158 26.72 4.63 -22.94
CA GLY A 158 27.97 4.49 -22.18
C GLY A 158 28.88 3.39 -22.74
N LYS A 159 28.30 2.24 -23.09
CA LYS A 159 29.03 1.12 -23.72
C LYS A 159 29.56 1.47 -25.10
N GLU A 160 28.75 2.13 -25.94
CA GLU A 160 29.16 2.58 -27.27
C GLU A 160 30.33 3.56 -27.20
N LYS A 161 30.28 4.55 -26.29
CA LYS A 161 31.41 5.47 -26.08
C LYS A 161 32.67 4.77 -25.61
N LYS A 162 32.54 3.76 -24.74
CA LYS A 162 33.69 2.98 -24.26
C LYS A 162 34.30 2.16 -25.39
N ALA A 163 33.45 1.49 -26.18
CA ALA A 163 33.87 0.72 -27.34
C ALA A 163 34.57 1.61 -28.39
N GLU A 164 34.04 2.80 -28.68
CA GLU A 164 34.66 3.75 -29.63
C GLU A 164 36.07 4.18 -29.18
N VAL A 165 36.27 4.39 -27.87
CA VAL A 165 37.59 4.74 -27.32
C VAL A 165 38.55 3.56 -27.38
N GLU A 166 38.09 2.35 -27.07
CA GLU A 166 38.89 1.12 -27.15
C GLU A 166 39.29 0.81 -28.59
N GLU A 167 38.35 0.88 -29.55
CA GLU A 167 38.60 0.69 -30.98
C GLU A 167 39.63 1.71 -31.51
N LYS A 168 39.50 2.99 -31.16
CA LYS A 168 40.50 4.01 -31.54
C LYS A 168 41.89 3.72 -30.99
N ALA A 169 41.97 3.25 -29.74
CA ALA A 169 43.26 2.90 -29.14
C ALA A 169 43.90 1.69 -29.82
N GLU A 170 43.10 0.66 -30.14
CA GLU A 170 43.55 -0.53 -30.87
C GLU A 170 43.97 -0.18 -32.31
N GLU A 171 43.22 0.68 -33.00
CA GLU A 171 43.57 1.19 -34.33
C GLU A 171 44.92 1.93 -34.32
N GLU A 172 45.12 2.83 -33.35
CA GLU A 172 46.40 3.53 -33.20
C GLU A 172 47.57 2.57 -32.92
N GLU A 173 47.35 1.52 -32.12
CA GLU A 173 48.36 0.50 -31.84
C GLU A 173 48.71 -0.32 -33.10
N LEU A 174 47.69 -0.76 -33.85
CA LEU A 174 47.86 -1.47 -35.11
C LEU A 174 48.63 -0.61 -36.14
N LEU A 175 48.31 0.68 -36.24
CA LEU A 175 48.99 1.61 -37.12
C LEU A 175 50.47 1.78 -36.76
N LYS A 176 50.79 1.90 -35.46
CA LYS A 176 52.19 1.96 -34.99
C LYS A 176 52.96 0.71 -35.39
N ARG A 177 52.37 -0.47 -35.16
CA ARG A 177 53.00 -1.76 -35.50
C ARG A 177 53.24 -1.93 -37.01
N LEU A 178 52.34 -1.41 -37.85
CA LEU A 178 52.49 -1.42 -39.32
C LEU A 178 53.61 -0.51 -39.82
N GLN A 179 53.92 0.59 -39.11
CA GLN A 179 55.01 1.49 -39.47
C GLN A 179 56.40 0.97 -39.10
N GLU A 180 56.49 -0.05 -38.25
CA GLU A 180 57.75 -0.68 -37.80
C GLU A 180 58.22 -1.83 -38.72
N ILE A 181 57.48 -2.14 -39.79
CA ILE A 181 57.80 -3.15 -40.82
C ILE A 181 58.23 -2.45 -42.11
#